data_AF-A0A2T8F4J6-F1
#
_entry.id   AF-A0A2T8F4J6-F1
#
_cell.length_a   1.000
_cell.length_b   1.000
_cell.length_c   1.000
_cell.angle_alpha   90.00
_cell.angle_beta   90.00
_cell.angle_gamma   90.00
#
_symmetry.space_group_name_H-M   'P 1'
#
loop_
_entity.id
_entity.type
_entity.pdbx_description
1 polymer ?
#
loop_
_entity_poly.entity_id
_entity_poly.type
_entity_poly.pdbx_seq_one_letter_code
_entity_poly.pdbx_strand_id
1 'polypeptide(L)' 'MTAQPTGGTEVPQGIDIHTTAGKLADLERRLDEAVHAGSAKAVEKQHAKGRRTARERIEMLFDEGSFVELDELARHRST' A
#
# COMPACT_ATOMS: atom_id res chain seq x y z
N MET A 1 18.83 10.84 16.52
CA MET A 1 18.00 11.00 15.31
C MET A 1 16.85 10.02 15.39
N THR A 2 15.75 10.42 16.02
CA THR A 2 14.53 9.61 16.12
C THR A 2 13.86 9.59 14.75
N ALA A 3 13.79 8.42 14.13
CA ALA A 3 12.96 8.22 12.95
C ALA A 3 11.50 8.48 13.38
N GLN A 4 10.87 9.50 12.80
CA GLN A 4 9.44 9.69 12.94
C GLN A 4 8.73 8.48 12.29
N PRO A 5 7.78 7.84 12.98
CA PRO A 5 7.00 6.78 12.36
C PRO A 5 6.06 7.45 11.36
N THR A 6 6.37 7.35 10.07
CA THR A 6 5.43 7.70 8.99
C THR A 6 4.36 6.62 8.91
N GLY A 7 3.55 6.50 9.95
CA GLY A 7 2.37 5.63 9.95
C GLY A 7 1.28 6.33 9.15
N GLY A 8 0.79 5.70 8.07
CA GLY A 8 -0.27 6.22 7.19
C GLY A 8 -1.65 6.41 7.84
N THR A 9 -1.69 6.77 9.12
CA THR A 9 -2.84 7.21 9.91
C THR A 9 -3.09 8.71 9.79
N GLU A 10 -2.12 9.48 9.29
CA GLU A 10 -2.31 10.92 9.07
C GLU A 10 -3.18 11.14 7.82
N VAL A 11 -4.36 11.71 8.05
CA VAL A 11 -5.28 12.07 6.97
C VAL A 11 -4.90 13.47 6.46
N PRO A 12 -4.70 13.67 5.15
CA PRO A 12 -4.41 14.98 4.58
C PRO A 12 -5.48 16.03 4.95
N GLN A 13 -5.07 17.28 5.15
CA GLN A 13 -5.94 18.39 5.58
C GLN A 13 -7.10 18.74 4.61
N GLY A 14 -7.18 18.08 3.45
CA GLY A 14 -8.26 18.26 2.47
C GLY A 14 -9.34 17.17 2.48
N ILE A 15 -9.23 16.14 3.33
CA ILE A 15 -10.20 15.04 3.41
C ILE A 15 -11.03 15.16 4.69
N ASP A 16 -12.32 15.44 4.54
CA ASP A 16 -13.26 15.46 5.67
C ASP A 16 -13.77 14.05 6.03
N ILE A 17 -13.11 13.42 7.01
CA ILE A 17 -13.44 12.08 7.51
C ILE A 17 -14.80 11.95 8.20
N HIS A 18 -15.50 13.06 8.46
CA HIS A 18 -16.83 13.02 9.05
C HIS A 18 -17.93 12.85 8.00
N THR A 19 -17.59 12.88 6.71
CA THR A 19 -18.52 12.60 5.61
C THR A 19 -18.31 11.19 5.03
N THR A 20 -19.34 10.65 4.37
CA THR A 20 -19.19 9.39 3.62
C THR A 20 -18.17 9.53 2.50
N ALA A 21 -18.21 10.64 1.75
CA ALA A 21 -17.29 10.88 0.65
C ALA A 21 -15.83 10.97 1.12
N GLY A 22 -15.56 11.67 2.23
CA GLY A 22 -14.19 11.78 2.74
C GLY A 22 -13.67 10.47 3.34
N LYS A 23 -14.51 9.63 3.95
CA LYS A 23 -14.10 8.27 4.36
C LYS A 23 -13.71 7.40 3.16
N LEU A 24 -14.44 7.50 2.05
CA LEU A 24 -14.10 6.80 0.82
C LEU A 24 -12.78 7.31 0.23
N ALA A 25 -12.57 8.63 0.20
CA ALA A 25 -11.32 9.22 -0.28
C ALA A 25 -10.10 8.79 0.58
N ASP A 26 -10.25 8.71 1.90
CA ASP A 26 -9.18 8.21 2.77
C ASP A 26 -8.95 6.70 2.60
N LEU A 27 -9.98 5.90 2.31
CA LEU A 27 -9.82 4.49 1.96
C LEU A 27 -9.02 4.32 0.67
N GLU A 28 -9.39 5.02 -0.39
CA GLU A 28 -8.69 5.00 -1.68
C GLU A 28 -7.21 5.39 -1.52
N ARG A 29 -6.93 6.42 -0.73
CA ARG A 29 -5.55 6.82 -0.39
C ARG A 29 -4.78 5.68 0.29
N ARG A 30 -5.37 5.03 1.30
CA ARG A 30 -4.70 3.94 2.03
C ARG A 30 -4.47 2.71 1.16
N LEU A 31 -5.38 2.41 0.25
CA LEU A 31 -5.22 1.34 -0.73
C LEU A 31 -4.05 1.67 -1.66
N ASP A 32 -4.01 2.88 -2.23
CA ASP A 32 -2.89 3.32 -3.08
C ASP A 32 -1.54 3.21 -2.35
N GLU A 33 -1.48 3.65 -1.09
CA GLU A 33 -0.29 3.51 -0.24
C GLU A 33 0.09 2.05 0.04
N ALA A 34 -0.87 1.14 0.21
CA ALA A 34 -0.61 -0.26 0.47
C ALA A 34 -0.05 -0.98 -0.77
N VAL A 35 -0.63 -0.72 -1.95
CA VAL A 35 -0.13 -1.21 -3.24
C VAL A 35 1.31 -0.75 -3.47
N HIS A 36 1.61 0.50 -3.13
CA HIS A 36 2.92 1.12 -3.32
C HIS A 36 3.77 1.13 -2.04
N ALA A 37 3.46 0.30 -1.04
CA ALA A 37 4.13 0.31 0.27
C ALA A 37 5.63 -0.04 0.17
N GLY A 38 6.02 -0.76 -0.88
CA GLY A 38 7.41 -0.89 -1.24
C GLY A 38 7.94 0.43 -1.82
N SER A 39 8.89 1.09 -1.13
CA SER A 39 9.56 2.26 -1.70
C SER A 39 10.00 1.98 -3.14
N ALA A 40 9.91 2.96 -4.04
CA ALA A 40 10.38 2.80 -5.43
C ALA A 40 11.79 2.19 -5.49
N LYS A 41 12.66 2.57 -4.55
CA LYS A 41 14.00 1.98 -4.36
C LYS A 41 14.00 0.47 -4.12
N ALA A 42 13.03 -0.06 -3.37
CA ALA A 42 12.89 -1.49 -3.11
C ALA A 42 12.41 -2.26 -4.35
N VAL A 43 11.51 -1.67 -5.13
CA VAL A 43 11.07 -2.20 -6.43
C VAL A 43 12.25 -2.30 -7.39
N GLU A 44 12.94 -1.18 -7.60
CA GLU A 44 14.15 -1.11 -8.44
C GLU A 44 15.22 -2.13 -8.00
N LYS A 45 15.40 -2.32 -6.68
CA LYS A 45 16.34 -3.30 -6.15
C LYS A 45 15.94 -4.75 -6.49
N GLN A 46 14.65 -5.07 -6.60
CA GLN A 46 14.22 -6.39 -7.07
C GLN A 46 14.50 -6.54 -8.56
N HIS A 47 14.10 -5.55 -9.36
CA HIS A 47 14.29 -5.58 -10.81
C HIS A 47 15.77 -5.64 -11.21
N ALA A 48 16.63 -4.88 -10.53
CA ALA A 48 18.09 -4.92 -10.72
C ALA A 48 18.70 -6.30 -10.43
N LYS A 49 18.01 -7.15 -9.66
CA LYS A 49 18.40 -8.55 -9.39
C LYS A 49 17.75 -9.56 -10.35
N GLY A 50 17.05 -9.09 -11.38
CA GLY A 50 16.26 -9.93 -12.28
C GLY A 50 15.04 -10.58 -11.61
N ARG A 51 14.57 -10.02 -10.48
CA ARG A 51 13.42 -10.54 -9.73
C ARG A 51 12.22 -9.62 -9.90
N ARG A 52 11.04 -10.23 -9.94
CA ARG A 52 9.76 -9.52 -9.89
C ARG A 52 9.36 -9.19 -8.46
N THR A 53 8.55 -8.16 -8.27
CA THR A 53 7.90 -7.83 -6.99
C THR A 53 6.92 -8.93 -6.59
N ALA A 54 6.37 -8.86 -5.36
CA ALA A 54 5.38 -9.84 -4.93
C ALA A 54 4.10 -9.75 -5.78
N ARG A 55 3.60 -8.54 -6.03
CA ARG A 55 2.36 -8.31 -6.79
C ARG A 55 2.50 -8.70 -8.26
N GLU A 56 3.64 -8.37 -8.89
CA GLU A 56 3.94 -8.83 -10.26
C GLU A 56 3.95 -10.36 -10.40
N ARG A 57 4.34 -11.10 -9.35
CA ARG A 57 4.29 -12.57 -9.39
C ARG A 57 2.86 -13.11 -9.27
N ILE A 58 2.01 -12.43 -8.50
CA ILE A 58 0.59 -12.77 -8.37
C ILE A 58 -0.10 -12.57 -9.72
N GLU A 59 0.11 -11.41 -10.36
CA GLU A 59 -0.45 -11.08 -11.69
C GLU A 59 -0.06 -12.09 -12.77
N MET A 60 1.10 -12.70 -12.67
CA MET A 60 1.54 -13.74 -13.62
C MET A 60 0.99 -15.13 -13.33
N LEU A 61 0.64 -15.41 -12.08
CA LEU A 61 0.23 -16.74 -11.64
C LEU A 61 -1.28 -16.94 -11.83
N PHE A 62 -2.06 -15.90 -11.65
CA PHE A 62 -3.52 -15.94 -11.67
C PHE A 62 -4.08 -15.35 -12.96
N ASP A 63 -5.28 -15.79 -13.33
CA ASP A 63 -6.02 -15.19 -14.42
C ASP A 63 -6.35 -13.73 -14.11
N GLU A 64 -6.35 -12.89 -15.12
CA GLU A 64 -6.64 -11.46 -14.98
C GLU A 64 -7.98 -11.23 -14.30
N GLY A 65 -7.99 -10.41 -13.25
CA GLY A 65 -9.19 -10.09 -12.47
C GLY A 65 -9.67 -11.18 -11.49
N SER A 66 -8.98 -12.32 -11.40
CA SER A 66 -9.39 -13.42 -10.50
C SER A 66 -8.85 -13.29 -9.06
N PHE A 67 -7.77 -12.52 -8.87
CA PHE A 67 -7.14 -12.37 -7.56
C PHE A 67 -7.97 -11.45 -6.63
N VAL A 68 -8.27 -11.94 -5.43
CA VAL A 68 -8.93 -11.18 -4.36
C VAL A 68 -7.98 -11.12 -3.17
N GLU A 69 -7.54 -9.91 -2.82
CA GLU A 69 -6.57 -9.70 -1.74
C GLU A 69 -7.24 -9.71 -0.36
N LEU A 70 -6.54 -10.29 0.61
CA LEU A 70 -6.95 -10.30 2.01
C LEU A 70 -5.91 -9.54 2.84
N ASP A 71 -6.37 -8.87 3.89
CA ASP A 71 -5.52 -8.19 4.88
C ASP A 71 -4.56 -7.12 4.30
N GLU A 72 -4.91 -6.49 3.17
CA GLU A 72 -4.07 -5.49 2.45
C GLU A 72 -3.61 -4.32 3.35
N LEU A 73 -4.45 -3.91 4.31
CA LEU A 73 -4.16 -2.80 5.22
C LEU A 73 -3.56 -3.23 6.57
N ALA A 74 -3.20 -4.52 6.73
CA ALA A 74 -2.66 -5.03 7.98
C ALA A 74 -1.30 -4.39 8.33
N ARG A 75 -1.10 -4.12 9.62
CA ARG A 75 0.16 -3.59 10.15
C ARG A 75 0.61 -4.39 11.38
N HIS A 76 1.93 -4.45 11.56
CA HIS A 76 2.50 -5.08 12.75
C HIS A 76 2.15 -4.27 14.01
N ARG A 77 1.98 -4.96 15.14
CA ARG A 77 1.61 -4.33 16.43
C ARG A 77 2.80 -3.85 17.25
N SER A 78 4.02 -4.26 16.91
CA SER A 78 5.24 -3.76 17.55
C SER A 78 6.02 -2.89 16.58
N THR A 79 6.45 -1.73 17.06
CA THR A 79 7.29 -0.78 16.32
C THR A 79 8.64 -0.70 16.97
#